data_AF-A0A916MXC9-F1
#
_entry.id   AF-A0A916MXC9-F1
#
_cell.length_a   1.000
_cell.length_b   1.000
_cell.length_c   1.000
_cell.angle_alpha   90.00
_cell.angle_beta   90.00
_cell.angle_gamma   90.00
#
_symmetry.space_group_name_H-M   'P 1'
#
loop_
_entity.id
_entity.type
_entity.pdbx_description
1 polymer ?
#
loop_
_entity_poly.entity_id
_entity_poly.type
_entity_poly.pdbx_seq_one_letter_code
_entity_poly.pdbx_strand_id
1 'polypeptide(L)'
;MLTVKVKIHAQEGYEPILPLAIPDLKEVRSFASHLHALGARWQGEIFGWQAEYTPESGQKPEDSAMTFTPADFWIGESGIWFFSLMWENGRDNAPVELLDERGVVK
;
A
#
# COMPACT_ATOMS: atom_id res chain seq x y z
N MET A 1 14.71 6.59 -1.63
CA MET A 1 14.53 6.22 -0.21
C MET A 1 14.98 7.34 0.71
N LEU A 2 14.22 7.63 1.78
CA LEU A 2 14.55 8.61 2.82
C LEU A 2 14.48 7.93 4.19
N THR A 3 15.43 8.22 5.07
CA THR A 3 15.35 7.81 6.48
C THR A 3 14.60 8.86 7.27
N VAL A 4 13.50 8.47 7.90
CA VAL A 4 12.67 9.35 8.74
C VAL A 4 12.55 8.78 10.14
N LYS A 5 12.20 9.61 11.12
CA LYS A 5 11.84 9.15 12.46
C LYS A 5 10.36 8.78 12.46
N VAL A 6 10.03 7.63 13.02
CA VAL A 6 8.66 7.12 13.08
C VAL A 6 8.33 6.75 14.51
N LYS A 7 7.18 7.21 14.98
CA LYS A 7 6.58 6.82 16.25
C LYS A 7 5.83 5.51 16.04
N ILE A 8 6.17 4.51 16.83
CA ILE A 8 5.52 3.19 16.80
C ILE A 8 4.65 3.05 18.05
N HIS A 9 3.37 2.76 17.86
CA HIS A 9 2.49 2.38 18.97
C HIS A 9 2.69 0.89 19.28
N ALA A 10 3.61 0.58 20.19
CA ALA A 10 3.91 -0.81 20.56
C ALA A 10 2.97 -1.31 21.66
N GLN A 11 2.74 -0.51 22.71
CA GLN A 11 1.88 -0.80 23.86
C GLN A 11 1.35 0.50 24.49
N GLU A 12 0.31 0.41 25.31
CA GLU A 12 -0.26 1.58 25.99
C GLU A 12 0.80 2.27 26.87
N GLY A 13 1.00 3.58 26.66
CA GLY A 13 2.02 4.37 27.36
C GLY A 13 3.46 4.21 26.86
N TYR A 14 3.69 3.41 25.81
CA TYR A 14 5.03 3.23 25.22
C TYR A 14 5.03 3.49 23.70
N GLU A 15 5.57 4.65 23.33
CA GLU A 15 5.66 5.15 21.95
C GLU A 15 7.12 5.39 21.52
N PRO A 16 7.91 4.34 21.27
CA PRO A 16 9.29 4.51 20.81
C PRO A 16 9.34 5.24 19.47
N ILE A 17 10.36 6.09 19.30
CA ILE A 17 10.68 6.77 18.04
C ILE A 17 11.90 6.09 17.44
N LEU A 18 11.75 5.47 16.28
CA LEU A 18 12.81 4.74 15.59
C LEU A 18 13.08 5.34 14.20
N PRO A 19 14.33 5.32 13.70
CA PRO A 19 14.61 5.66 12.32
C PRO A 19 14.17 4.52 11.39
N LEU A 20 13.28 4.80 10.44
CA LEU A 20 12.84 3.86 9.40
C LEU A 20 13.12 4.42 8.01
N ALA A 21 13.39 3.53 7.06
CA ALA A 21 13.56 3.90 5.67
C ALA A 21 12.21 3.85 4.93
N ILE A 22 11.80 4.98 4.37
CA ILE A 22 10.60 5.11 3.54
C ILE A 22 11.01 5.13 2.06
N PRO A 23 10.39 4.29 1.20
CA PRO A 23 10.68 4.29 -0.23
C PRO A 23 10.17 5.56 -0.94
N ASP A 24 10.74 5.85 -2.11
CA ASP A 24 10.20 6.92 -2.95
C ASP A 24 8.86 6.45 -3.55
N LEU A 25 7.78 7.22 -3.36
CA LEU A 25 6.47 6.84 -3.88
C LEU A 25 6.44 6.70 -5.41
N LYS A 26 7.32 7.37 -6.15
CA LYS A 26 7.45 7.16 -7.60
C LYS A 26 7.96 5.76 -7.93
N GLU A 27 8.90 5.23 -7.14
CA GLU A 27 9.41 3.86 -7.30
C GLU A 27 8.32 2.84 -6.94
N VAL A 28 7.59 3.08 -5.85
CA VAL A 28 6.45 2.24 -5.43
C VAL A 28 5.37 2.19 -6.50
N ARG A 29 4.94 3.35 -7.02
CA ARG A 29 3.96 3.42 -8.13
C ARG A 29 4.43 2.69 -9.38
N SER A 30 5.71 2.81 -9.72
CA SER A 30 6.28 2.15 -10.89
C SER A 30 6.25 0.64 -10.73
N PHE A 31 6.59 0.13 -9.54
CA PHE A 31 6.54 -1.29 -9.24
C PHE A 31 5.10 -1.84 -9.26
N ALA A 32 4.16 -1.15 -8.60
CA ALA A 32 2.76 -1.53 -8.61
C ALA A 32 2.15 -1.51 -10.02
N SER A 33 2.51 -0.52 -10.84
CA SER A 33 2.10 -0.46 -12.26
C SER A 33 2.65 -1.63 -13.07
N HIS A 34 3.88 -2.05 -12.79
CA HIS A 34 4.47 -3.23 -13.42
C HIS A 34 3.72 -4.51 -13.05
N LEU A 35 3.42 -4.73 -11.76
CA LEU A 35 2.60 -5.86 -11.31
C LEU A 35 1.19 -5.82 -11.93
N HIS A 36 0.59 -4.64 -11.99
CA HIS A 36 -0.72 -4.45 -12.58
C HIS A 36 -0.76 -4.80 -14.07
N ALA A 37 0.27 -4.42 -14.82
CA ALA A 37 0.41 -4.81 -16.22
C ALA A 37 0.52 -6.34 -16.40
N LEU A 38 1.23 -7.03 -15.49
CA LEU A 38 1.33 -8.49 -15.49
C LEU A 38 0.01 -9.18 -15.11
N GLY A 39 -0.78 -8.58 -14.22
CA GLY A 39 -2.09 -9.09 -13.80
C GLY A 39 -2.05 -10.40 -13.01
N ALA A 40 -0.89 -10.79 -12.48
CA ALA A 40 -0.73 -11.97 -11.63
C ALA A 40 -0.63 -11.54 -10.16
N ARG A 41 -1.34 -12.25 -9.28
CA ARG A 41 -1.23 -12.03 -7.82
C ARG A 41 0.24 -12.15 -7.38
N TRP A 42 0.66 -11.23 -6.52
CA TRP A 42 2.00 -11.22 -5.96
C TRP A 42 1.96 -10.82 -4.49
N GLN A 43 2.80 -11.43 -3.67
CA GLN A 43 2.96 -11.11 -2.26
C GLN A 43 4.43 -11.27 -1.89
N GLY A 44 4.96 -10.34 -1.11
CA GLY A 44 6.35 -10.43 -0.64
C GLY A 44 6.83 -9.18 0.05
N GLU A 45 8.15 -9.06 0.15
CA GLU A 45 8.81 -7.89 0.71
C GLU A 45 9.49 -7.08 -0.41
N ILE A 46 9.31 -5.76 -0.37
CA ILE A 46 10.03 -4.82 -1.24
C ILE A 46 10.35 -3.53 -0.47
N PHE A 47 11.54 -2.98 -0.69
CA PHE A 47 12.05 -1.81 0.05
C PHE A 47 12.10 -2.00 1.58
N GLY A 48 12.14 -3.25 2.06
CA GLY A 48 12.09 -3.59 3.48
C GLY A 48 10.68 -3.56 4.10
N TRP A 49 9.63 -3.50 3.28
CA TRP A 49 8.24 -3.50 3.73
C TRP A 49 7.47 -4.67 3.10
N GLN A 50 6.53 -5.23 3.87
CA GLN A 50 5.56 -6.17 3.33
C GLN A 50 4.66 -5.48 2.32
N ALA A 51 4.33 -6.20 1.25
CA ALA A 51 3.49 -5.70 0.17
C ALA A 51 2.73 -6.84 -0.51
N GLU A 52 1.61 -6.49 -1.11
CA GLU A 52 0.79 -7.40 -1.88
C GLU A 52 0.18 -6.68 -3.08
N TYR A 53 0.00 -7.43 -4.16
CA TYR A 53 -0.85 -7.07 -5.29
C TYR A 53 -1.88 -8.17 -5.51
N THR A 54 -3.16 -7.80 -5.50
CA THR A 54 -4.25 -8.67 -5.91
C THR A 54 -4.87 -8.14 -7.23
N PRO A 55 -4.99 -8.98 -8.27
CA PRO A 55 -5.54 -8.56 -9.55
C PRO A 55 -7.06 -8.40 -9.47
N GLU A 56 -7.58 -7.63 -10.42
CA GLU A 56 -9.02 -7.45 -10.62
C GLU A 56 -9.72 -8.81 -10.79
N SER A 57 -10.92 -8.94 -10.24
CA SER A 57 -11.77 -10.09 -10.45
C SER A 57 -13.18 -9.65 -10.84
N GLY A 58 -13.79 -10.36 -11.79
CA GLY A 58 -15.19 -10.14 -12.16
C GLY A 58 -16.21 -10.56 -11.10
N GLN A 59 -15.76 -11.10 -9.96
CA GLN A 59 -16.63 -11.37 -8.82
C GLN A 59 -16.94 -10.06 -8.11
N LYS A 60 -18.21 -9.86 -7.77
CA LYS A 60 -18.65 -8.74 -6.96
C LYS A 60 -18.29 -9.00 -5.48
N PRO A 61 -17.73 -8.01 -4.74
CA PRO A 61 -17.56 -8.13 -3.30
C PRO A 61 -18.92 -8.23 -2.57
N GLU A 62 -18.97 -9.04 -1.51
CA GLU A 62 -20.14 -9.14 -0.64
C GLU A 62 -20.48 -7.76 -0.04
N ASP A 63 -21.78 -7.46 0.09
CA ASP A 63 -22.30 -6.20 0.64
C ASP A 63 -21.79 -4.89 -0.01
N SER A 64 -21.21 -4.98 -1.21
CA SER A 64 -20.74 -3.81 -1.96
C SER A 64 -21.72 -3.38 -3.06
N ALA A 65 -21.69 -2.10 -3.44
CA ALA A 65 -22.36 -1.61 -4.65
C ALA A 65 -21.51 -1.83 -5.92
N MET A 66 -20.28 -2.30 -5.78
CA MET A 66 -19.38 -2.54 -6.90
C MET A 66 -19.86 -3.68 -7.80
N THR A 67 -19.55 -3.59 -9.08
CA THR A 67 -19.88 -4.59 -10.10
C THR A 67 -18.77 -5.63 -10.30
N PHE A 68 -17.58 -5.36 -9.77
CA PHE A 68 -16.38 -6.21 -9.81
C PHE A 68 -15.50 -5.91 -8.57
N THR A 69 -14.57 -6.79 -8.26
CA THR A 69 -13.52 -6.55 -7.25
C THR A 69 -12.33 -5.89 -7.96
N PRO A 70 -11.96 -4.66 -7.59
CA PRO A 70 -10.87 -3.95 -8.26
C PRO A 70 -9.54 -4.63 -7.98
N ALA A 71 -8.55 -4.38 -8.85
CA ALA A 71 -7.17 -4.68 -8.49
C ALA A 71 -6.74 -3.75 -7.37
N ASP A 72 -5.90 -4.25 -6.47
CA ASP A 72 -5.32 -3.47 -5.39
C ASP A 72 -3.84 -3.81 -5.20
N PHE A 73 -3.07 -2.82 -4.78
CA PHE A 73 -1.71 -2.96 -4.31
C PHE A 73 -1.60 -2.24 -2.98
N TRP A 74 -0.89 -2.83 -2.02
CA TRP A 74 -0.52 -2.14 -0.79
C TRP A 74 0.90 -2.49 -0.37
N ILE A 75 1.51 -1.57 0.39
CA ILE A 75 2.83 -1.72 0.98
C ILE A 75 2.88 -1.01 2.34
N GLY A 76 3.59 -1.61 3.29
CA GLY A 76 3.84 -1.03 4.59
C GLY A 76 2.83 -1.47 5.65
N GLU A 77 2.81 -0.74 6.76
CA GLU A 77 2.00 -1.03 7.94
C GLU A 77 1.22 0.20 8.39
N SER A 78 -0.11 0.06 8.48
CA SER A 78 -0.97 1.17 8.85
C SER A 78 -0.68 1.68 10.26
N GLY A 79 -0.76 2.99 10.45
CA GLY A 79 -0.39 3.67 11.69
C GLY A 79 1.12 3.93 11.85
N ILE A 80 1.97 3.31 11.01
CA ILE A 80 3.41 3.58 10.93
C ILE A 80 3.68 4.36 9.64
N TRP A 81 3.65 3.65 8.52
CA TRP A 81 3.70 4.16 7.17
C TRP A 81 3.07 3.10 6.26
N PHE A 82 2.05 3.49 5.50
CA PHE A 82 1.34 2.60 4.59
C PHE A 82 0.94 3.35 3.33
N PHE A 83 1.05 2.68 2.20
CA PHE A 83 0.61 3.21 0.91
C PHE A 83 -0.16 2.15 0.14
N SER A 84 -1.29 2.53 -0.44
CA SER A 84 -2.07 1.65 -1.30
C SER A 84 -2.55 2.33 -2.57
N LEU A 85 -2.82 1.51 -3.57
CA LEU A 85 -3.34 1.85 -4.88
C LEU A 85 -4.51 0.91 -5.17
N MET A 86 -5.68 1.45 -5.51
CA MET A 86 -6.85 0.65 -5.88
C MET A 86 -7.42 1.10 -7.23
N TRP A 87 -7.54 0.18 -8.18
CA TRP A 87 -8.10 0.43 -9.51
C TRP A 87 -9.63 0.37 -9.49
N GLU A 88 -10.26 1.21 -8.66
CA GLU A 88 -11.71 1.23 -8.43
C GLU A 88 -12.53 1.47 -9.69
N ASN A 89 -11.97 2.21 -10.65
CA ASN A 89 -12.60 2.54 -11.92
C ASN A 89 -12.26 1.52 -13.03
N GLY A 90 -11.62 0.41 -12.68
CA GLY A 90 -11.25 -0.68 -13.59
C GLY A 90 -9.80 -0.62 -14.07
N ARG A 91 -9.34 -1.75 -14.60
CA ARG A 91 -7.95 -2.01 -15.02
C ARG A 91 -7.27 -0.88 -15.81
N ASP A 92 -7.95 -0.29 -16.79
CA ASP A 92 -7.33 0.68 -17.70
C ASP A 92 -7.37 2.14 -17.19
N ASN A 93 -7.85 2.35 -15.96
CA ASN A 93 -7.93 3.66 -15.34
C ASN A 93 -6.82 3.89 -14.30
N ALA A 94 -6.61 5.15 -13.92
CA ALA A 94 -5.68 5.46 -12.85
C ALA A 94 -6.18 4.90 -11.49
N PRO A 95 -5.28 4.38 -10.64
CA PRO A 95 -5.67 3.94 -9.31
C PRO A 95 -5.97 5.14 -8.40
N VAL A 96 -6.84 4.91 -7.42
CA VAL A 96 -7.01 5.77 -6.26
C VAL A 96 -5.85 5.49 -5.31
N GLU A 97 -5.18 6.55 -4.84
CA GLU A 97 -4.07 6.43 -3.92
C GLU A 97 -4.50 6.74 -2.48
N LEU A 98 -3.96 5.99 -1.52
CA LEU A 98 -4.07 6.30 -0.10
C LEU A 98 -2.69 6.22 0.54
N LEU A 99 -2.31 7.29 1.25
CA LEU A 99 -1.08 7.37 2.03
C LEU A 99 -1.43 7.60 3.50
N ASP A 100 -0.99 6.69 4.35
CA ASP A 100 -1.02 6.81 5.80
C ASP A 100 0.40 7.07 6.30
N GLU A 101 0.69 8.31 6.68
CA GLU A 101 1.98 8.76 7.23
C GLU A 101 1.87 9.18 8.70
N ARG A 102 0.83 8.73 9.42
CA ARG A 102 0.54 9.21 10.80
C ARG A 102 1.62 8.87 11.81
N GLY A 103 2.38 7.80 11.59
CA GLY A 103 3.51 7.45 12.44
C GLY A 103 4.74 8.33 12.19
N VAL A 104 4.83 9.00 11.04
CA VAL A 104 6.02 9.78 10.66
C VAL A 104 6.12 11.06 11.49
N VAL A 105 7.27 11.25 12.13
CA VAL A 105 7.59 12.45 12.91
C VAL A 105 8.22 13.50 12.00
N LYS A 106 7.56 14.65 11.85
CA LYS A 106 8.01 15.79 11.04
C LYS A 106 8.92 16.73 11.82
#